data_AF-A0A660ZIP2-F1
#
_entry.id   AF-A0A660ZIP2-F1
#
_cell.length_a   1.000
_cell.length_b   1.000
_cell.length_c   1.000
_cell.angle_alpha   90.00
_cell.angle_beta   90.00
_cell.angle_gamma   90.00
#
_symmetry.space_group_name_H-M   'P 1'
#
loop_
_entity.id
_entity.type
_entity.pdbx_description
1 polymer ?
#
loop_
_entity_poly.entity_id
_entity_poly.type
_entity_poly.pdbx_seq_one_letter_code
_entity_poly.pdbx_strand_id
1 'polypeptide(L)' 'MQLVMIFMLLVNAHHELSVQTDSLNMSMVATFHALGFVNDMQVVGDYAFLAEGSSFTILNIADPTRIYEVGRTSFDSEV' A
#
# COMPACT_ATOMS: atom_id res chain seq x y z
N MET A 1 4.92 -23.05 7.51
CA MET A 1 3.76 -22.17 7.20
C MET A 1 4.18 -20.74 7.53
N GLN A 2 4.65 -19.99 6.53
CA GLN A 2 4.95 -18.57 6.71
C GLN A 2 3.62 -17.81 6.61
N LEU A 3 3.27 -17.08 7.65
CA LEU A 3 2.15 -16.15 7.65
C LEU A 3 2.57 -14.98 6.74
N VAL A 4 2.03 -14.93 5.51
CA VAL A 4 2.24 -13.79 4.62
C VAL A 4 1.40 -12.64 5.16
N MET A 5 1.97 -11.87 6.08
CA MET A 5 1.41 -10.58 6.48
C MET A 5 1.72 -9.60 5.34
N ILE A 6 0.71 -9.25 4.54
CA ILE A 6 0.82 -8.20 3.51
C ILE A 6 0.95 -6.86 4.25
N PHE A 7 2.17 -6.52 4.66
CA PHE A 7 2.53 -5.16 5.00
C PHE A 7 2.97 -4.49 3.70
N MET A 8 2.06 -3.76 3.07
CA MET A 8 2.41 -2.91 1.95
C MET A 8 3.21 -1.71 2.50
N LEU A 9 4.52 -1.68 2.24
CA LEU A 9 5.38 -0.58 2.67
C LEU A 9 5.31 0.53 1.62
N LEU A 10 4.56 1.58 1.91
CA LEU A 10 4.52 2.78 1.07
C LEU A 10 5.67 3.70 1.46
N VAL A 11 6.77 3.61 0.71
CA VAL A 11 7.92 4.50 0.92
C VAL A 11 7.60 5.85 0.29
N ASN A 12 7.11 6.79 1.11
CA ASN A 12 7.18 8.20 0.76
C ASN A 12 8.66 8.61 0.75
N ALA A 13 9.07 9.38 -0.25
CA ALA A 13 10.46 9.79 -0.44
C ALA A 13 11.10 10.29 0.87
N HIS A 14 12.26 9.72 1.22
CA HIS A 14 13.25 10.15 2.23
C HIS A 14 13.23 9.62 3.67
N HIS A 15 12.56 8.52 4.03
CA HIS A 15 12.94 7.82 5.28
C HIS A 15 12.91 6.30 5.10
N GLU A 16 14.10 5.71 5.09
CA GLU A 16 14.33 4.27 5.19
C GLU A 16 13.79 3.77 6.54
N LEU A 17 12.54 3.32 6.55
CA LEU A 17 12.01 2.57 7.67
C LEU A 17 12.56 1.14 7.54
N SER A 18 13.68 0.88 8.21
CA SER A 18 14.14 -0.47 8.53
C SER A 18 13.19 -1.09 9.56
N VAL A 19 11.93 -1.32 9.18
CA VAL A 19 10.98 -2.09 9.99
C VAL A 19 11.51 -3.51 10.07
N GLN A 20 12.23 -3.79 11.16
CA GLN A 20 12.45 -5.07 11.84
C GLN A 20 11.91 -6.34 11.13
N THR A 21 12.37 -6.63 9.91
CA THR A 21 12.01 -7.86 9.19
C THR A 21 12.72 -9.10 9.76
N ASP A 22 13.82 -8.88 10.50
CA ASP A 22 14.67 -9.92 11.08
C ASP A 22 13.96 -10.82 12.11
N SER A 23 12.95 -10.33 12.82
CA SER A 23 12.33 -11.09 13.91
C SER A 23 11.15 -11.98 13.47
N LEU A 24 10.65 -11.80 12.24
CA LEU A 24 9.47 -12.50 11.74
C LEU A 24 9.72 -13.38 10.50
N ASN A 25 10.98 -13.50 10.03
CA ASN A 25 11.32 -14.15 8.77
C ASN A 25 10.46 -13.64 7.59
N MET A 26 10.20 -12.33 7.57
CA MET A 26 9.37 -11.70 6.55
C MET A 26 10.23 -11.38 5.33
N SER A 27 9.74 -11.75 4.14
CA SER A 27 10.31 -11.34 2.86
C SER A 27 9.38 -10.34 2.21
N MET A 28 9.92 -9.20 1.78
CA MET A 28 9.19 -8.24 0.97
C MET A 28 8.95 -8.84 -0.41
N VAL A 29 7.67 -8.95 -0.79
CA VAL A 29 7.22 -9.58 -2.04
C VAL A 29 6.93 -8.58 -3.15
N ALA A 30 6.53 -7.35 -2.81
CA ALA A 30 6.33 -6.25 -3.74
C ALA A 30 6.32 -4.90 -3.02
N THR A 31 6.49 -3.84 -3.82
CA THR A 31 6.31 -2.44 -3.41
C THR A 31 5.32 -1.79 -4.38
N PHE A 32 4.41 -0.98 -3.85
CA PHE A 32 3.53 -0.15 -4.66
C PHE A 32 3.80 1.32 -4.37
N HIS A 33 3.97 2.10 -5.44
CA HIS A 33 4.25 3.53 -5.35
C HIS A 33 2.92 4.27 -5.49
N ALA A 34 2.44 4.78 -4.36
CA ALA A 34 1.34 5.74 -4.33
C ALA A 34 1.71 7.01 -5.10
N LEU A 35 0.69 7.68 -5.66
CA LEU A 35 0.88 8.93 -6.39
C LEU A 35 0.93 10.14 -5.44
N GLY A 36 0.45 9.98 -4.21
CA GLY A 36 0.50 10.99 -3.16
C GLY A 36 0.93 10.44 -1.79
N PHE A 37 0.91 11.32 -0.79
CA PHE A 37 1.16 10.93 0.59
C PHE A 37 0.01 10.08 1.12
N VAL A 38 0.32 8.82 1.46
CA VAL A 38 -0.66 7.91 2.04
C VAL A 38 -0.77 8.22 3.53
N ASN A 39 -1.90 8.79 3.91
CA ASN A 39 -2.22 9.16 5.28
C ASN A 39 -2.75 7.98 6.08
N ASP A 40 -3.50 7.10 5.43
CA ASP A 40 -4.07 5.91 6.06
C ASP A 40 -4.28 4.79 5.03
N MET A 41 -4.32 3.55 5.51
CA MET A 41 -4.55 2.36 4.70
C MET A 41 -5.33 1.29 5.47
N GLN A 42 -6.32 0.69 4.81
CA GLN A 42 -7.03 -0.48 5.32
C GLN A 42 -7.01 -1.63 4.31
N VAL A 43 -6.82 -2.86 4.79
CA VAL A 43 -6.93 -4.08 4.00
C VAL A 43 -8.22 -4.81 4.35
N VAL A 44 -9.03 -5.15 3.33
CA VAL A 44 -10.24 -5.97 3.48
C VAL A 44 -10.27 -7.01 2.37
N GLY A 45 -10.06 -8.27 2.73
CA GLY A 45 -9.94 -9.37 1.77
C GLY A 45 -8.79 -9.12 0.80
N ASP A 46 -9.10 -9.19 -0.50
CA ASP A 46 -8.13 -9.01 -1.60
C ASP A 46 -7.94 -7.55 -2.01
N TYR A 47 -8.39 -6.59 -1.20
CA TYR A 47 -8.33 -5.18 -1.52
C TYR A 47 -7.62 -4.35 -0.45
N ALA A 48 -6.83 -3.37 -0.90
CA ALA A 48 -6.28 -2.31 -0.07
C ALA A 48 -6.91 -0.97 -0.44
N PHE A 49 -7.31 -0.22 0.57
CA PHE A 49 -7.93 1.10 0.47
C PHE A 49 -6.96 2.13 1.03
N LEU A 50 -6.54 3.09 0.20
CA LEU A 50 -5.53 4.09 0.53
C LEU A 50 -6.16 5.47 0.54
N ALA A 51 -5.98 6.20 1.63
CA ALA A 51 -6.28 7.63 1.72
C ALA A 51 -5.01 8.42 1.39
N GLU A 52 -4.92 8.95 0.17
CA GLU A 52 -3.75 9.64 -0.40
C GLU A 52 -3.96 11.16 -0.42
N GLY A 53 -3.99 11.82 0.74
CA GLY A 53 -4.17 13.27 0.83
C GLY A 53 -5.52 13.74 0.29
N SER A 54 -5.51 14.23 -0.95
CA SER A 54 -6.68 14.66 -1.72
C SER A 54 -7.16 13.59 -2.70
N SER A 55 -6.78 12.32 -2.52
CA SER A 55 -7.28 11.24 -3.35
C SER A 55 -7.53 9.97 -2.55
N PHE A 56 -8.36 9.09 -3.11
CA PHE A 56 -8.66 7.79 -2.55
C PHE A 56 -8.44 6.73 -3.63
N THR A 57 -7.63 5.73 -3.32
CA THR A 57 -7.22 4.70 -4.26
C THR A 57 -7.56 3.32 -3.71
N ILE A 58 -8.08 2.46 -4.58
CA ILE A 58 -8.40 1.07 -4.29
C ILE A 58 -7.47 0.20 -5.12
N LEU A 59 -6.80 -0.75 -4.47
CA LEU A 59 -5.88 -1.68 -5.11
C LEU A 59 -6.41 -3.10 -4.98
N ASN A 60 -6.25 -3.90 -6.03
CA ASN A 60 -6.32 -5.35 -5.94
C ASN A 60 -4.97 -5.89 -5.47
N ILE A 61 -4.99 -6.66 -4.40
CA ILE A 61 -3.83 -7.28 -3.75
C ILE A 61 -3.99 -8.81 -3.61
N ALA A 62 -4.89 -9.42 -4.39
CA ALA A 62 -5.14 -10.88 -4.37
C ALA A 62 -3.85 -11.68 -4.67
N ASP A 63 -3.03 -11.15 -5.59
CA ASP A 63 -1.68 -11.64 -5.87
C ASP A 63 -0.68 -10.58 -5.36
N PRO A 64 0.01 -10.83 -4.24
CA PRO A 64 0.90 -9.85 -3.64
C PRO A 64 2.16 -9.59 -4.49
N THR A 65 2.43 -10.39 -5.52
CA THR A 65 3.49 -10.13 -6.50
C THR A 65 3.02 -9.29 -7.69
N ARG A 66 1.70 -9.07 -7.81
CA ARG A 66 1.05 -8.35 -8.92
C ARG A 66 -0.09 -7.47 -8.41
N ILE A 67 0.29 -6.41 -7.71
CA ILE A 67 -0.64 -5.40 -7.20
C ILE A 67 -1.01 -4.44 -8.33
N TYR A 68 -2.28 -4.08 -8.45
CA TYR A 68 -2.73 -3.07 -9.42
C TYR A 68 -3.91 -2.25 -8.92
N GLU A 69 -4.01 -1.03 -9.41
CA GLU A 69 -5.12 -0.11 -9.13
C GLU A 69 -6.40 -0.56 -9.82
N VAL A 70 -7.49 -0.63 -9.06
CA VAL A 70 -8.85 -0.91 -9.59
C VAL A 70 -9.71 0.34 -9.65
N GLY A 71 -9.35 1.39 -8.92
CA GLY A 71 -10.01 2.68 -9.00
C GLY A 71 -9.32 3.76 -8.18
N ARG A 72 -9.47 5.01 -8.63
CA ARG A 72 -9.04 6.21 -7.92
C ARG A 72 -10.09 7.31 -8.08
N THR A 73 -10.28 8.08 -7.03
CA THR A 73 -10.99 9.37 -7.09
C THR A 73 -10.14 10.45 -6.44
N SER A 74 -10.20 11.66 -7.00
CA SER A 74 -9.59 12.85 -6.42
C SER A 74 -10.68 13.72 -5.79
N PHE A 75 -10.32 14.36 -4.67
CA PHE A 75 -11.11 15.35 -3.93
C PHE A 75 -10.69 16.79 -4.27
N ASP A 76 -9.67 16.96 -5.12
CA ASP A 76 -9.39 18.24 -5.76
C ASP A 76 -10.58 18.63 -6.65
N SER A 77 -11.23 19.73 -6.30
CA SER A 77 -12.23 20.36 -7.13
C SER A 77 -11.52 20.98 -8.33
N GLU A 78 -11.75 20.44 -9.53
CA GLU A 78 -11.70 21.31 -10.70
C GLU A 78 -12.71 22.44 -10.48
N VAL A 79 -12.19 23.66 -10.26
CA VAL A 79 -12.91 24.93 -10.46
C VAL A 79 -12.25 25.67 -11.61
#